data_AF-A0A953RAG6-F1
#
_entry.id   AF-A0A953RAG6-F1
#
_cell.length_a   1.000
_cell.length_b   1.000
_cell.length_c   1.000
_cell.angle_alpha   90.00
_cell.angle_beta   90.00
_cell.angle_gamma   90.00
#
_symmetry.space_group_name_H-M   'P 1'
#
loop_
_entity.id
_entity.type
_entity.pdbx_description
1 polymer ?
#
loop_
_entity_poly.entity_id
_entity_poly.type
_entity_poly.pdbx_seq_one_letter_code
_entity_poly.pdbx_strand_id
1 'polypeptide(L)'
;MTSKNWSRKSVLACGIISLLAGGRLPAQDPATLPQPAPAAAKAPAIALVDSSDAAQWQTWAKDHGWQILTSAYTSPAIDVRVQALAAAVQDAIQKGNVDPAHIYLAGRADAAAAVFYTISRVPDLWAAGVALGGSPQPAVDSDRLFTANFTNVPVLWISAGADDQALAKKLKTAGLNLEWRPANSVTNAAVFEWLTKHQRDEFPSEIDCETNSPSFSRCYWIQMTKFDVNERNDVLPSTRLRAGSGAALDLGGFGYKPGDPGPGVLVSFLPEKYSGSLKMGDRIVELDGRPIDDGRQFADTMAKTVEDRHAVVMVQRGKDKIRLETRIVLPRRDAVITARVEAQYLPADKEIQIVSRTIQEMRVTVPPHWADSKLYWNGLAMEKIESPGCLVLTVEKELLHAVKCP
;
A
#
# COMPACT_ATOMS: atom_id res chain seq x y z
N MET A 1 -12.84 -12.97 -29.16
CA MET A 1 -12.17 -14.19 -28.66
C MET A 1 -12.50 -14.36 -27.20
N THR A 2 -13.02 -15.53 -26.83
CA THR A 2 -13.63 -15.82 -25.52
C THR A 2 -12.59 -16.02 -24.43
N SER A 3 -12.75 -15.24 -23.36
CA SER A 3 -12.00 -15.31 -22.09
C SER A 3 -12.07 -16.71 -21.47
N LYS A 4 -10.91 -17.29 -21.15
CA LYS A 4 -10.80 -18.43 -20.24
C LYS A 4 -10.36 -17.89 -18.88
N ASN A 5 -11.27 -17.92 -17.91
CA ASN A 5 -10.93 -17.82 -16.49
C ASN A 5 -10.08 -19.04 -16.10
N TRP A 6 -8.91 -18.81 -15.49
CA TRP A 6 -8.02 -19.88 -15.06
C TRP A 6 -8.49 -20.41 -13.69
N SER A 7 -9.07 -21.61 -13.69
CA SER A 7 -9.49 -22.29 -12.46
C SER A 7 -8.36 -23.11 -11.85
N ARG A 8 -8.09 -22.88 -10.56
CA ARG A 8 -7.20 -23.66 -9.70
C ARG A 8 -7.67 -25.13 -9.56
N LYS A 9 -6.74 -26.08 -9.73
CA LYS A 9 -6.65 -27.46 -9.14
C LYS A 9 -5.60 -28.22 -9.97
N SER A 10 -4.46 -28.68 -9.45
CA SER A 10 -4.34 -29.85 -8.57
C SER A 10 -2.87 -30.03 -8.16
N VAL A 11 -2.59 -30.42 -6.91
CA VAL A 11 -1.32 -31.07 -6.56
C VAL A 11 -1.63 -32.31 -5.72
N LEU A 12 -1.22 -33.46 -6.25
CA LEU A 12 -1.21 -34.77 -5.62
C LEU A 12 0.05 -34.91 -4.78
N ALA A 13 -0.12 -35.29 -3.51
CA ALA A 13 0.95 -35.68 -2.61
C ALA A 13 1.36 -37.14 -2.89
N CYS A 14 2.67 -37.41 -2.99
CA CYS A 14 3.22 -38.74 -2.79
C CYS A 14 4.41 -38.66 -1.83
N GLY A 15 4.26 -39.36 -0.72
CA GLY A 15 5.17 -39.39 0.41
C GLY A 15 6.36 -40.33 0.23
N ILE A 16 7.34 -40.05 1.07
CA ILE A 16 8.66 -40.64 1.26
C ILE A 16 8.59 -42.11 1.69
N ILE A 17 9.40 -42.98 1.08
CA ILE A 17 10.04 -44.13 1.75
C ILE A 17 11.41 -44.38 1.10
N SER A 18 12.49 -44.27 1.88
CA SER A 18 13.61 -45.23 1.88
C SER A 18 14.61 -44.91 3.01
N LEU A 19 14.52 -45.71 4.06
CA LEU A 19 15.56 -45.97 5.05
C LEU A 19 16.42 -47.14 4.56
N LEU A 20 17.67 -47.18 5.03
CA LEU A 20 18.68 -48.25 5.08
C LEU A 20 19.98 -47.84 4.34
N ALA A 21 21.19 -48.22 4.72
CA ALA A 21 21.86 -48.61 5.97
C ALA A 21 23.32 -48.90 5.58
N GLY A 22 24.28 -48.59 6.47
CA GLY A 22 25.51 -49.38 6.63
C GLY A 22 26.71 -49.09 5.71
N GLY A 23 27.79 -48.57 6.30
CA GLY A 23 29.14 -48.63 5.72
C GLY A 23 30.12 -47.66 6.39
N ARG A 24 30.75 -48.07 7.50
CA ARG A 24 31.89 -47.35 8.11
C ARG A 24 33.19 -47.83 7.46
N LEU A 25 33.90 -46.91 6.81
CA LEU A 25 35.34 -47.01 6.51
C LEU A 25 36.01 -45.78 7.14
N PRO A 26 37.23 -45.89 7.70
CA PRO A 26 37.93 -44.74 8.26
C PRO A 26 38.55 -43.93 7.11
N ALA A 27 37.94 -42.79 6.79
CA ALA A 27 38.53 -41.81 5.89
C ALA A 27 39.36 -40.81 6.71
N GLN A 28 40.59 -40.56 6.24
CA GLN A 28 41.55 -39.61 6.78
C GLN A 28 40.91 -38.22 6.94
N ASP A 29 41.14 -37.58 8.09
CA ASP A 29 40.69 -36.22 8.38
C ASP A 29 41.14 -35.24 7.29
N PRO A 30 40.21 -34.62 6.54
CA PRO A 30 40.52 -33.43 5.79
C PRO A 30 40.72 -32.30 6.79
N ALA A 31 41.87 -31.63 6.72
CA ALA A 31 42.14 -30.42 7.47
C ALA A 31 40.93 -29.48 7.42
N THR A 32 40.29 -29.26 8.56
CA THR A 32 39.19 -28.31 8.74
C THR A 32 39.72 -26.92 8.42
N LEU A 33 39.42 -26.43 7.22
CA LEU A 33 39.45 -25.01 6.93
C LEU A 33 38.51 -24.32 7.93
N PRO A 34 38.93 -23.22 8.58
CA PRO A 34 38.07 -22.50 9.49
C PRO A 34 36.81 -22.06 8.74
N GLN A 35 35.67 -22.57 9.21
CA GLN A 35 34.35 -22.17 8.75
C GLN A 35 34.25 -20.65 8.93
N PRO A 36 33.91 -19.87 7.88
CA PRO A 36 33.74 -18.43 8.04
C PRO A 36 32.73 -18.20 9.16
N ALA A 37 33.10 -17.35 10.12
CA ALA A 37 32.22 -17.00 11.23
C ALA A 37 30.83 -16.64 10.66
N PRO A 38 29.74 -17.15 11.24
CA PRO A 38 28.40 -16.83 10.75
C PRO A 38 28.27 -15.30 10.72
N ALA A 39 28.00 -14.76 9.54
CA ALA A 39 27.70 -13.35 9.39
C ALA A 39 26.61 -13.00 10.41
N ALA A 40 26.83 -11.95 11.20
CA ALA A 40 25.86 -11.50 12.19
C ALA A 40 24.49 -11.38 11.51
N ALA A 41 23.49 -12.10 12.02
CA ALA A 41 22.14 -12.07 11.46
C ALA A 41 21.65 -10.62 11.47
N LYS A 42 21.34 -10.09 10.28
CA LYS A 42 20.84 -8.71 10.16
C LYS A 42 19.51 -8.60 10.90
N ALA A 43 19.31 -7.50 11.62
CA ALA A 43 18.12 -7.32 12.42
C ALA A 43 16.91 -6.95 11.53
N PRO A 44 15.70 -7.47 11.80
CA PRO A 44 14.47 -6.94 11.26
C PRO A 44 14.25 -5.48 11.64
N ALA A 45 13.39 -4.78 10.90
CA ALA A 45 13.12 -3.37 11.14
C ALA A 45 11.64 -2.99 11.02
N ILE A 46 11.23 -1.99 11.80
CA ILE A 46 9.96 -1.27 11.65
C ILE A 46 10.25 0.08 10.99
N ALA A 47 9.64 0.32 9.83
CA ALA A 47 9.66 1.59 9.13
C ALA A 47 8.43 2.43 9.52
N LEU A 48 8.64 3.71 9.83
CA LEU A 48 7.61 4.66 10.23
C LEU A 48 7.60 5.87 9.29
N VAL A 49 6.46 6.13 8.65
CA VAL A 49 6.26 7.30 7.76
C VAL A 49 6.38 8.60 8.54
N ASP A 50 5.75 8.64 9.71
CA ASP A 50 5.78 9.79 10.60
C ASP A 50 6.53 9.41 11.89
N SER A 51 7.53 10.21 12.27
CA SER A 51 8.45 9.90 13.37
C SER A 51 7.87 10.13 14.77
N SER A 52 6.65 10.67 14.88
CA SER A 52 6.01 11.02 16.15
C SER A 52 5.86 9.84 17.11
N ASP A 53 5.69 8.62 16.58
CA ASP A 53 5.53 7.40 17.37
C ASP A 53 6.82 6.57 17.50
N ALA A 54 7.97 7.08 17.03
CA ALA A 54 9.22 6.32 17.00
C ALA A 54 9.64 5.80 18.37
N ALA A 55 9.50 6.61 19.43
CA ALA A 55 9.85 6.21 20.80
C ALA A 55 9.00 5.03 21.31
N GLN A 56 7.71 5.00 20.96
CA GLN A 56 6.81 3.93 21.37
C GLN A 56 7.15 2.62 20.64
N TRP A 57 7.32 2.69 19.32
CA TRP A 57 7.75 1.53 18.53
C TRP A 57 9.13 1.03 18.95
N GLN A 58 10.07 1.92 19.27
CA GLN A 58 11.38 1.54 19.79
C GLN A 58 11.28 0.77 21.11
N THR A 59 10.34 1.17 21.99
CA THR A 59 10.10 0.47 23.26
C THR A 59 9.59 -0.94 23.02
N TRP A 60 8.63 -1.12 22.10
CA TRP A 60 8.08 -2.45 21.79
C TRP A 60 9.05 -3.34 21.00
N ALA A 61 9.84 -2.75 20.11
CA ALA A 61 10.82 -3.44 19.28
C ALA A 61 12.06 -3.90 20.06
N LYS A 62 12.34 -3.27 21.21
CA LYS A 62 13.57 -3.49 22.00
C LYS A 62 13.74 -4.96 22.40
N ASP A 63 12.68 -5.59 22.87
CA ASP A 63 12.72 -6.98 23.34
C ASP A 63 12.87 -8.00 22.20
N HIS A 64 12.61 -7.56 20.96
CA HIS A 64 12.78 -8.35 19.74
C HIS A 64 14.12 -8.06 19.03
N GLY A 65 14.88 -7.06 19.48
CA GLY A 65 16.12 -6.63 18.83
C GLY A 65 15.91 -5.98 17.46
N TRP A 66 14.71 -5.44 17.19
CA TRP A 66 14.38 -4.84 15.90
C TRP A 66 14.78 -3.36 15.86
N GLN A 67 15.15 -2.89 14.66
CA GLN A 67 15.52 -1.50 14.43
C GLN A 67 14.30 -0.65 14.08
N ILE A 68 14.34 0.63 14.40
CA ILE A 68 13.35 1.61 13.92
C ILE A 68 13.98 2.44 12.81
N LEU A 69 13.32 2.45 11.65
CA LEU A 69 13.69 3.26 10.50
C LEU A 69 12.65 4.38 10.36
N THR A 70 13.14 5.60 10.21
CA THR A 70 12.30 6.77 9.95
C THR A 70 13.06 7.77 9.09
N SER A 71 12.35 8.71 8.49
CA SER A 71 12.97 9.86 7.83
C SER A 71 12.87 11.09 8.74
N ALA A 72 13.98 11.83 8.88
CA ALA A 72 13.97 13.11 9.58
C ALA A 72 13.25 14.23 8.77
N TYR A 73 12.79 13.91 7.56
CA TYR A 73 12.19 14.86 6.65
C TYR A 73 10.70 15.10 6.95
N THR A 74 10.35 16.36 7.22
CA THR A 74 8.96 16.78 7.46
C THR A 74 8.42 17.54 6.26
N SER A 75 7.31 17.08 5.69
CA SER A 75 6.58 17.79 4.63
C SER A 75 5.08 17.56 4.77
N PRO A 76 4.22 18.55 4.47
CA PRO A 76 2.77 18.34 4.42
C PRO A 76 2.38 17.36 3.31
N ALA A 77 3.18 17.24 2.24
CA ALA A 77 2.92 16.34 1.13
C ALA A 77 3.33 14.90 1.47
N ILE A 78 2.35 14.00 1.59
CA ILE A 78 2.58 12.59 1.96
C ILE A 78 3.46 11.86 0.94
N ASP A 79 3.37 12.15 -0.36
CA ASP A 79 4.25 11.54 -1.37
C ASP A 79 5.73 11.79 -1.06
N VAL A 80 6.09 13.01 -0.67
CA VAL A 80 7.47 13.36 -0.37
C VAL A 80 7.93 12.63 0.91
N ARG A 81 7.06 12.48 1.91
CA ARG A 81 7.37 11.69 3.12
C ARG A 81 7.58 10.21 2.80
N VAL A 82 6.76 9.63 1.93
CA VAL A 82 6.90 8.24 1.47
C VAL A 82 8.21 8.04 0.71
N GLN A 83 8.56 8.94 -0.20
CA GLN A 83 9.84 8.88 -0.92
C GLN A 83 11.03 8.97 0.03
N ALA A 84 10.96 9.88 1.01
CA ALA A 84 12.01 10.05 2.00
C ALA A 84 12.16 8.81 2.90
N LEU A 85 11.06 8.15 3.28
CA LEU A 85 11.10 6.88 4.00
C LEU A 85 11.70 5.76 3.14
N ALA A 86 11.25 5.61 1.89
CA ALA A 86 11.75 4.59 0.97
C ALA A 86 13.27 4.74 0.75
N ALA A 87 13.75 5.97 0.59
CA ALA A 87 15.18 6.25 0.48
C ALA A 87 15.96 5.89 1.75
N ALA A 88 15.44 6.23 2.94
CA ALA A 88 16.06 5.87 4.22
C ALA A 88 16.14 4.34 4.42
N VAL A 89 15.08 3.62 4.02
CA VAL A 89 15.04 2.16 4.06
C VAL A 89 16.05 1.54 3.11
N GLN A 90 16.12 2.03 1.87
CA GLN A 90 17.11 1.56 0.89
C GLN A 90 18.55 1.81 1.34
N ASP A 91 18.83 2.97 1.93
CA ASP A 91 20.15 3.30 2.50
C ASP A 91 20.52 2.33 3.65
N ALA A 92 19.57 2.00 4.53
CA ALA A 92 19.78 1.03 5.60
C ALA A 92 20.06 -0.39 5.06
N ILE A 93 19.36 -0.81 3.99
CA ILE A 93 19.62 -2.08 3.30
C ILE A 93 21.02 -2.10 2.69
N GLN A 94 21.39 -1.04 1.97
CA GLN A 94 22.68 -0.92 1.29
C GLN A 94 23.85 -0.93 2.26
N LYS A 95 23.70 -0.29 3.42
CA LYS A 95 24.69 -0.32 4.52
C LYS A 95 24.76 -1.67 5.24
N GLY A 96 23.83 -2.57 4.96
CA GLY A 96 23.73 -3.88 5.61
C GLY A 96 23.23 -3.82 7.05
N ASN A 97 22.61 -2.70 7.46
CA ASN A 97 22.14 -2.48 8.82
C ASN A 97 20.92 -3.32 9.17
N VAL A 98 20.08 -3.61 8.17
CA VAL A 98 18.79 -4.30 8.34
C VAL A 98 18.64 -5.46 7.36
N ASP A 99 17.80 -6.42 7.72
CA ASP A 99 17.41 -7.51 6.84
C ASP A 99 16.35 -7.03 5.82
N PRO A 100 16.66 -6.98 4.50
CA PRO A 100 15.71 -6.55 3.47
C PRO A 100 14.48 -7.47 3.33
N ALA A 101 14.50 -8.67 3.89
CA ALA A 101 13.38 -9.59 3.87
C ALA A 101 12.39 -9.36 5.03
N HIS A 102 12.79 -8.61 6.08
CA HIS A 102 12.02 -8.42 7.31
C HIS A 102 11.92 -6.92 7.68
N ILE A 103 11.51 -6.11 6.71
CA ILE A 103 11.18 -4.69 6.91
C ILE A 103 9.68 -4.56 6.92
N TYR A 104 9.13 -4.12 8.05
CA TYR A 104 7.69 -3.97 8.24
C TYR A 104 7.32 -2.50 8.32
N LEU A 105 6.18 -2.14 7.74
CA LEU A 105 5.65 -0.78 7.85
C LEU A 105 4.69 -0.68 9.02
N ALA A 106 4.78 0.37 9.84
CA ALA A 106 3.87 0.54 10.96
C ALA A 106 3.33 1.97 11.12
N GLY A 107 2.13 2.08 11.68
CA GLY A 107 1.48 3.35 12.00
C GLY A 107 0.42 3.16 13.07
N ARG A 108 0.19 4.22 13.86
CA ARG A 108 -0.80 4.22 14.94
C ARG A 108 -1.65 5.48 14.89
N ALA A 109 -2.90 5.37 15.33
CA ALA A 109 -3.87 6.47 15.36
C ALA A 109 -3.92 7.19 14.00
N ASP A 110 -3.60 8.48 13.95
CA ASP A 110 -3.68 9.28 12.73
C ASP A 110 -2.71 8.80 11.63
N ALA A 111 -1.62 8.10 12.00
CA ALA A 111 -0.67 7.51 11.06
C ALA A 111 -1.15 6.16 10.47
N ALA A 112 -2.29 5.61 10.91
CA ALA A 112 -2.83 4.36 10.37
C ALA A 112 -3.05 4.43 8.85
N ALA A 113 -3.61 5.54 8.36
CA ALA A 113 -3.82 5.77 6.93
C ALA A 113 -2.51 5.78 6.13
N ALA A 114 -1.43 6.30 6.73
CA ALA A 114 -0.13 6.39 6.06
C ALA A 114 0.45 5.00 5.75
N VAL A 115 0.12 3.97 6.52
CA VAL A 115 0.51 2.57 6.25
C VAL A 115 -0.05 2.11 4.90
N PHE A 116 -1.37 2.23 4.74
CA PHE A 116 -2.07 1.86 3.50
C PHE A 116 -1.56 2.70 2.32
N TYR A 117 -1.45 4.01 2.51
CA TYR A 117 -0.97 4.90 1.46
C TYR A 117 0.42 4.48 0.97
N THR A 118 1.37 4.31 1.89
CA THR A 118 2.76 3.96 1.58
C THR A 118 2.91 2.62 0.87
N ILE A 119 2.21 1.58 1.31
CA ILE A 119 2.22 0.28 0.62
C ILE A 119 1.70 0.43 -0.80
N SER A 120 0.61 1.19 -0.97
CA SER A 120 0.09 1.46 -2.31
C SER A 120 1.02 2.31 -3.18
N ARG A 121 2.05 2.97 -2.63
CA ARG A 121 3.02 3.75 -3.41
C ARG A 121 4.31 2.99 -3.66
N VAL A 122 4.74 2.17 -2.71
CA VAL A 122 6.03 1.48 -2.72
C VAL A 122 5.80 0.04 -2.27
N PRO A 123 5.17 -0.81 -3.09
CA PRO A 123 4.77 -2.15 -2.66
C PRO A 123 5.93 -3.13 -2.51
N ASP A 124 7.13 -2.75 -2.92
CA ASP A 124 8.27 -3.64 -3.13
C ASP A 124 9.30 -3.62 -1.99
N LEU A 125 9.10 -2.82 -0.94
CA LEU A 125 10.05 -2.72 0.19
C LEU A 125 9.59 -3.44 1.47
N TRP A 126 8.31 -3.81 1.56
CA TRP A 126 7.70 -4.23 2.83
C TRP A 126 7.41 -5.73 2.84
N ALA A 127 7.71 -6.39 3.95
CA ALA A 127 7.26 -7.76 4.22
C ALA A 127 5.78 -7.79 4.64
N ALA A 128 5.35 -6.81 5.44
CA ALA A 128 3.96 -6.60 5.85
C ALA A 128 3.76 -5.19 6.41
N GLY A 129 2.50 -4.77 6.55
CA GLY A 129 2.11 -3.54 7.23
C GLY A 129 1.29 -3.80 8.50
N VAL A 130 1.42 -2.94 9.51
CA VAL A 130 0.54 -2.93 10.69
C VAL A 130 0.00 -1.52 10.98
N ALA A 131 -1.31 -1.41 11.11
CA ALA A 131 -2.00 -0.19 11.51
C ALA A 131 -2.73 -0.41 12.85
N LEU A 132 -2.39 0.38 13.86
CA LEU A 132 -2.95 0.28 15.22
C LEU A 132 -3.89 1.47 15.52
N GLY A 133 -5.18 1.19 15.66
CA GLY A 133 -6.22 2.21 15.77
C GLY A 133 -6.40 2.98 14.46
N GLY A 134 -6.90 4.22 14.58
CA GLY A 134 -7.12 5.09 13.43
C GLY A 134 -8.09 4.50 12.39
N SER A 135 -7.99 5.00 11.16
CA SER A 135 -8.79 4.52 10.04
C SER A 135 -7.98 4.54 8.74
N PRO A 136 -8.16 3.56 7.82
CA PRO A 136 -7.62 3.62 6.46
C PRO A 136 -8.35 4.63 5.58
N GLN A 137 -9.49 5.16 6.01
CA GLN A 137 -10.37 5.99 5.20
C GLN A 137 -9.68 7.22 4.59
N PRO A 138 -8.81 7.98 5.30
CA PRO A 138 -8.07 9.08 4.67
C PRO A 138 -7.18 8.65 3.50
N ALA A 139 -6.63 7.43 3.53
CA ALA A 139 -5.87 6.90 2.41
C ALA A 139 -6.78 6.51 1.25
N VAL A 140 -7.95 5.91 1.53
CA VAL A 140 -8.98 5.64 0.52
C VAL A 140 -9.44 6.93 -0.16
N ASP A 141 -9.70 7.98 0.62
CA ASP A 141 -10.17 9.27 0.13
C ASP A 141 -9.14 10.05 -0.68
N SER A 142 -7.86 9.67 -0.59
CA SER A 142 -6.80 10.22 -1.45
C SER A 142 -6.93 9.81 -2.92
N ASP A 143 -7.76 8.79 -3.22
CA ASP A 143 -7.93 8.21 -4.57
C ASP A 143 -6.62 7.67 -5.18
N ARG A 144 -5.66 7.32 -4.30
CA ARG A 144 -4.32 6.83 -4.65
C ARG A 144 -4.01 5.45 -4.07
N LEU A 145 -5.03 4.75 -3.57
CA LEU A 145 -4.92 3.34 -3.19
C LEU A 145 -5.25 2.43 -4.37
N PHE A 146 -4.36 1.50 -4.67
CA PHE A 146 -4.51 0.48 -5.71
C PHE A 146 -4.40 -0.88 -5.05
N THR A 147 -5.42 -1.73 -5.16
CA THR A 147 -5.41 -3.02 -4.46
C THR A 147 -4.37 -3.99 -5.00
N ALA A 148 -4.00 -3.88 -6.28
CA ALA A 148 -2.90 -4.61 -6.90
C ALA A 148 -1.62 -4.57 -6.03
N ASN A 149 -1.29 -3.39 -5.52
CA ASN A 149 -0.05 -3.11 -4.79
C ASN A 149 0.02 -3.81 -3.43
N PHE A 150 -1.07 -4.43 -2.96
CA PHE A 150 -1.12 -5.18 -1.71
C PHE A 150 -1.01 -6.70 -1.91
N THR A 151 -0.94 -7.18 -3.15
CA THR A 151 -0.91 -8.62 -3.48
C THR A 151 0.14 -9.36 -2.64
N ASN A 152 1.36 -8.82 -2.60
CA ASN A 152 2.49 -9.40 -1.88
C ASN A 152 2.79 -8.74 -0.52
N VAL A 153 1.96 -7.77 -0.09
CA VAL A 153 2.16 -7.05 1.19
C VAL A 153 0.87 -7.11 2.01
N PRO A 154 0.73 -8.09 2.92
CA PRO A 154 -0.42 -8.16 3.81
C PRO A 154 -0.41 -7.02 4.83
N VAL A 155 -1.60 -6.54 5.19
CA VAL A 155 -1.78 -5.52 6.22
C VAL A 155 -2.62 -6.07 7.37
N LEU A 156 -2.11 -5.95 8.60
CA LEU A 156 -2.88 -6.15 9.82
C LEU A 156 -3.41 -4.80 10.32
N TRP A 157 -4.73 -4.64 10.35
CA TRP A 157 -5.38 -3.47 10.94
C TRP A 157 -6.09 -3.87 12.24
N ILE A 158 -5.63 -3.30 13.35
CA ILE A 158 -6.19 -3.54 14.67
C ILE A 158 -6.91 -2.29 15.12
N SER A 159 -8.20 -2.33 15.38
CA SER A 159 -8.95 -1.10 15.71
C SER A 159 -10.21 -1.36 16.53
N ALA A 160 -10.85 -0.29 17.00
CA ALA A 160 -11.98 -0.33 17.93
C ALA A 160 -13.15 0.60 17.54
N GLY A 161 -13.13 1.16 16.33
CA GLY A 161 -14.22 1.97 15.81
C GLY A 161 -15.46 1.11 15.51
N ALA A 162 -16.64 1.69 15.74
CA ALA A 162 -17.93 1.00 15.59
C ALA A 162 -18.13 0.35 14.21
N ASP A 163 -17.62 0.99 13.15
CA ASP A 163 -17.80 0.57 11.76
C ASP A 163 -16.56 -0.07 11.13
N ASP A 164 -15.48 -0.24 11.91
CA ASP A 164 -14.18 -0.64 11.37
C ASP A 164 -14.23 -2.05 10.76
N GLN A 165 -14.97 -2.97 11.38
CA GLN A 165 -15.17 -4.32 10.84
C GLN A 165 -15.87 -4.30 9.48
N ALA A 166 -16.90 -3.45 9.34
CA ALA A 166 -17.65 -3.32 8.10
C ALA A 166 -16.77 -2.70 7.00
N LEU A 167 -15.99 -1.67 7.34
CA LEU A 167 -15.01 -1.06 6.44
C LEU A 167 -13.94 -2.06 6.02
N ALA A 168 -13.36 -2.81 6.96
CA ALA A 168 -12.36 -3.84 6.65
C ALA A 168 -12.91 -4.90 5.70
N LYS A 169 -14.15 -5.37 5.93
CA LYS A 169 -14.82 -6.32 5.03
C LYS A 169 -14.98 -5.73 3.62
N LYS A 170 -15.42 -4.47 3.51
CA LYS A 170 -15.54 -3.77 2.23
C LYS A 170 -14.20 -3.69 1.50
N LEU A 171 -13.12 -3.31 2.19
CA LEU A 171 -11.78 -3.21 1.62
C LEU A 171 -11.25 -4.57 1.15
N LYS A 172 -11.46 -5.62 1.94
CA LYS A 172 -11.09 -6.98 1.58
C LYS A 172 -11.88 -7.50 0.37
N THR A 173 -13.18 -7.23 0.31
CA THR A 173 -14.01 -7.56 -0.87
C THR A 173 -13.56 -6.80 -2.11
N ALA A 174 -13.01 -5.59 -1.96
CA ALA A 174 -12.45 -4.83 -3.06
C ALA A 174 -11.06 -5.35 -3.52
N GLY A 175 -10.51 -6.37 -2.88
CA GLY A 175 -9.25 -7.02 -3.26
C GLY A 175 -8.03 -6.65 -2.40
N LEU A 176 -8.22 -5.88 -1.32
CA LEU A 176 -7.11 -5.53 -0.43
C LEU A 176 -6.65 -6.74 0.40
N ASN A 177 -5.34 -7.00 0.45
CA ASN A 177 -4.74 -8.02 1.30
C ASN A 177 -4.72 -7.55 2.78
N LEU A 178 -5.91 -7.62 3.39
CA LEU A 178 -6.19 -7.06 4.70
C LEU A 178 -6.67 -8.14 5.67
N GLU A 179 -6.06 -8.13 6.84
CA GLU A 179 -6.55 -8.77 8.05
C GLU A 179 -6.98 -7.71 9.05
N TRP A 180 -8.23 -7.79 9.53
CA TRP A 180 -8.72 -6.92 10.60
C TRP A 180 -8.93 -7.70 11.88
N ARG A 181 -8.55 -7.10 13.01
CA ARG A 181 -8.79 -7.63 14.35
C ARG A 181 -9.30 -6.54 15.29
N PRO A 182 -10.21 -6.84 16.22
CA PRO A 182 -10.62 -5.86 17.21
C PRO A 182 -9.50 -5.58 18.23
N ALA A 183 -9.35 -4.33 18.67
CA ALA A 183 -8.23 -3.93 19.53
C ALA A 183 -8.19 -4.65 20.90
N ASN A 184 -9.36 -5.03 21.42
CA ASN A 184 -9.46 -5.75 22.69
C ASN A 184 -8.99 -7.22 22.61
N SER A 185 -8.71 -7.75 21.41
CA SER A 185 -8.32 -9.14 21.22
C SER A 185 -6.84 -9.34 20.89
N VAL A 186 -6.02 -8.29 20.86
CA VAL A 186 -4.64 -8.38 20.37
C VAL A 186 -3.66 -7.72 21.34
N THR A 187 -2.65 -8.48 21.76
CA THR A 187 -1.51 -7.97 22.54
C THR A 187 -0.39 -7.51 21.61
N ASN A 188 0.52 -6.67 22.09
CA ASN A 188 1.70 -6.28 21.31
C ASN A 188 2.54 -7.50 20.90
N ALA A 189 2.72 -8.48 21.78
CA ALA A 189 3.42 -9.72 21.45
C ALA A 189 2.79 -10.45 20.25
N ALA A 190 1.45 -10.50 20.19
CA ALA A 190 0.73 -11.10 19.07
C ALA A 190 0.89 -10.31 17.76
N VAL A 191 1.14 -9.00 17.82
CA VAL A 191 1.48 -8.19 16.64
C VAL A 191 2.85 -8.59 16.09
N PHE A 192 3.88 -8.64 16.93
CA PHE A 192 5.22 -9.05 16.48
C PHE A 192 5.25 -10.50 16.00
N GLU A 193 4.53 -11.41 16.67
CA GLU A 193 4.37 -12.79 16.20
C GLU A 193 3.72 -12.84 14.81
N TRP A 194 2.71 -12.01 14.56
CA TRP A 194 2.11 -11.92 13.22
C TRP A 194 3.10 -11.40 12.19
N LEU A 195 3.84 -10.33 12.50
CA LEU A 195 4.87 -9.77 11.59
C LEU A 195 5.94 -10.81 11.24
N THR A 196 6.44 -11.59 12.21
CA THR A 196 7.47 -12.62 11.97
C THR A 196 7.04 -13.75 11.03
N LYS A 197 5.72 -13.93 10.80
CA LYS A 197 5.20 -14.91 9.84
C LYS A 197 5.28 -14.42 8.38
N HIS A 198 5.64 -13.16 8.19
CA HIS A 198 5.73 -12.53 6.89
C HIS A 198 7.17 -12.15 6.55
N GLN A 199 7.55 -12.50 5.33
CA GLN A 199 8.85 -12.23 4.74
C GLN A 199 8.63 -11.67 3.34
N ARG A 200 9.38 -10.62 2.99
CA ARG A 200 9.42 -10.09 1.64
C ARG A 200 10.24 -11.02 0.75
N ASP A 201 9.64 -11.46 -0.35
CA ASP A 201 10.39 -12.01 -1.47
C ASP A 201 10.90 -10.85 -2.33
N GLU A 202 12.20 -10.82 -2.63
CA GLU A 202 12.76 -9.82 -3.53
C GLU A 202 12.33 -10.07 -4.99
N PHE A 203 12.16 -11.34 -5.35
CA PHE A 203 11.80 -11.79 -6.69
C PHE A 203 10.57 -12.72 -6.64
N PRO A 204 9.40 -12.22 -6.18
CA PRO A 204 8.19 -13.01 -6.15
C PRO A 204 7.84 -13.47 -7.56
N SER A 205 7.33 -14.70 -7.67
CA SER A 205 6.95 -15.29 -8.96
C SER A 205 5.78 -14.57 -9.62
N GLU A 206 5.00 -13.78 -8.88
CA GLU A 206 3.88 -13.00 -9.39
C GLU A 206 3.92 -11.60 -8.79
N ILE A 207 3.70 -10.59 -9.63
CA ILE A 207 3.58 -9.18 -9.24
C ILE A 207 2.42 -8.52 -9.94
N ASP A 208 1.76 -7.60 -9.25
CA ASP A 208 0.72 -6.74 -9.82
C ASP A 208 0.88 -5.38 -9.16
N CYS A 209 1.13 -4.35 -9.97
CA CYS A 209 1.24 -2.99 -9.46
C CYS A 209 0.59 -1.99 -10.40
N GLU A 210 -0.08 -1.01 -9.79
CA GLU A 210 -0.67 0.14 -10.46
C GLU A 210 -0.19 1.43 -9.81
N THR A 211 0.08 2.44 -10.62
CA THR A 211 0.50 3.76 -10.18
C THR A 211 -0.05 4.85 -11.09
N ASN A 212 -0.27 6.02 -10.50
CA ASN A 212 -0.57 7.25 -11.24
C ASN A 212 0.61 8.22 -11.25
N SER A 213 1.80 7.77 -10.82
CA SER A 213 2.95 8.64 -10.67
C SER A 213 4.24 7.92 -11.08
N PRO A 214 5.03 8.49 -12.00
CA PRO A 214 6.35 7.98 -12.34
C PRO A 214 7.32 7.92 -11.15
N SER A 215 7.09 8.72 -10.11
CA SER A 215 7.89 8.70 -8.89
C SER A 215 7.69 7.44 -8.03
N PHE A 216 6.64 6.68 -8.32
CA PHE A 216 6.22 5.47 -7.61
C PHE A 216 6.01 4.34 -8.62
N SER A 217 7.03 4.10 -9.44
CA SER A 217 6.93 3.23 -10.61
C SER A 217 7.61 1.86 -10.46
N ARG A 218 8.22 1.62 -9.30
CA ARG A 218 8.88 0.35 -8.99
C ARG A 218 7.87 -0.64 -8.44
N CYS A 219 7.92 -1.85 -8.99
CA CYS A 219 7.11 -3.00 -8.65
C CYS A 219 8.05 -4.22 -8.60
N TYR A 220 8.73 -4.40 -7.47
CA TYR A 220 9.70 -5.48 -7.26
C TYR A 220 10.80 -5.48 -8.33
N TRP A 221 10.77 -6.47 -9.21
CA TRP A 221 11.71 -6.68 -10.29
C TRP A 221 11.33 -5.96 -11.59
N ILE A 222 10.23 -5.19 -11.61
CA ILE A 222 9.86 -4.27 -12.70
C ILE A 222 9.95 -2.83 -12.23
N GLN A 223 10.46 -1.94 -13.07
CA GLN A 223 10.36 -0.49 -12.90
C GLN A 223 9.81 0.15 -14.18
N MET A 224 8.62 0.73 -14.12
CA MET A 224 8.03 1.43 -15.26
C MET A 224 8.74 2.78 -15.44
N THR A 225 9.27 3.08 -16.61
CA THR A 225 10.10 4.28 -16.84
C THR A 225 9.47 5.29 -17.78
N LYS A 226 8.62 4.86 -18.71
CA LYS A 226 7.90 5.76 -19.61
C LYS A 226 6.43 5.36 -19.75
N PHE A 227 5.53 6.33 -19.54
CA PHE A 227 4.10 6.13 -19.66
C PHE A 227 3.58 6.77 -20.95
N ASP A 228 2.60 6.14 -21.60
CA ASP A 228 1.82 6.75 -22.67
C ASP A 228 0.33 6.46 -22.51
N VAL A 229 -0.43 7.53 -22.37
CA VAL A 229 -1.87 7.50 -22.14
C VAL A 229 -2.66 6.98 -23.34
N ASN A 230 -2.06 6.99 -24.53
CA ASN A 230 -2.62 6.46 -25.77
C ASN A 230 -2.44 4.94 -25.87
N GLU A 231 -1.43 4.38 -25.19
CA GLU A 231 -1.18 2.93 -25.08
C GLU A 231 -2.08 2.26 -24.05
N ARG A 232 -3.35 2.68 -23.97
CA ARG A 232 -4.32 2.04 -23.09
C ARG A 232 -4.69 0.69 -23.69
N ASN A 233 -4.39 -0.36 -22.94
CA ASN A 233 -4.90 -1.69 -23.19
C ASN A 233 -6.08 -1.97 -22.23
N ASP A 234 -7.21 -2.42 -22.76
CA ASP A 234 -8.42 -2.76 -22.00
C ASP A 234 -8.29 -4.06 -21.19
N VAL A 235 -7.20 -4.81 -21.37
CA VAL A 235 -6.97 -6.11 -20.69
C VAL A 235 -6.75 -5.95 -19.18
N LEU A 236 -6.11 -4.86 -18.73
CA LEU A 236 -5.87 -4.62 -17.30
C LEU A 236 -6.81 -3.51 -16.77
N PRO A 237 -7.93 -3.87 -16.11
CA PRO A 237 -8.79 -2.89 -15.46
C PRO A 237 -8.05 -2.20 -14.31
N SER A 238 -8.45 -0.99 -13.97
CA SER A 238 -7.90 -0.31 -12.79
C SER A 238 -8.35 -1.01 -11.50
N THR A 239 -7.40 -1.19 -10.59
CA THR A 239 -7.55 -1.68 -9.22
C THR A 239 -7.65 -0.56 -8.20
N ARG A 240 -7.81 0.68 -8.67
CA ARG A 240 -7.97 1.86 -7.81
C ARG A 240 -9.19 1.69 -6.91
N LEU A 241 -8.98 1.78 -5.61
CA LEU A 241 -10.06 1.94 -4.65
C LEU A 241 -10.66 3.33 -4.83
N ARG A 242 -11.92 3.36 -5.25
CA ARG A 242 -12.65 4.62 -5.39
C ARG A 242 -12.82 5.25 -4.02
N ALA A 243 -12.27 6.46 -3.87
CA ALA A 243 -12.58 7.33 -2.76
C ALA A 243 -14.10 7.52 -2.61
N GLY A 244 -14.56 7.91 -1.41
CA GLY A 244 -15.92 8.42 -1.25
C GLY A 244 -16.17 9.60 -2.20
N SER A 245 -17.39 10.13 -2.27
CA SER A 245 -17.67 11.27 -3.16
C SER A 245 -16.75 12.49 -2.90
N GLY A 246 -16.20 12.59 -1.69
CA GLY A 246 -15.40 13.72 -1.25
C GLY A 246 -16.24 14.98 -1.04
N ALA A 247 -17.57 14.83 -1.03
CA ALA A 247 -18.48 15.95 -0.90
C ALA A 247 -18.21 16.74 0.37
N ALA A 248 -18.30 18.06 0.29
CA ALA A 248 -18.13 18.95 1.41
C ALA A 248 -19.12 20.10 1.32
N LEU A 249 -19.40 20.74 2.45
CA LEU A 249 -20.11 22.01 2.45
C LEU A 249 -19.19 23.12 1.97
N ASP A 250 -19.68 23.92 1.03
CA ASP A 250 -19.00 25.11 0.52
C ASP A 250 -19.11 26.26 1.53
N LEU A 251 -18.46 26.07 2.66
CA LEU A 251 -18.37 26.99 3.77
C LEU A 251 -16.92 27.45 3.99
N GLY A 252 -16.08 27.43 2.94
CA GLY A 252 -14.69 27.88 3.01
C GLY A 252 -13.70 26.89 3.65
N GLY A 253 -14.10 25.62 3.81
CA GLY A 253 -13.29 24.58 4.45
C GLY A 253 -13.24 24.73 5.97
N PHE A 254 -13.58 23.66 6.70
CA PHE A 254 -13.50 23.62 8.15
C PHE A 254 -13.14 22.21 8.61
N GLY A 255 -12.48 22.11 9.76
CA GLY A 255 -12.18 20.83 10.38
C GLY A 255 -13.13 20.52 11.53
N TYR A 256 -13.44 19.24 11.69
CA TYR A 256 -14.21 18.69 12.78
C TYR A 256 -13.64 17.32 13.15
N LYS A 257 -13.93 16.83 14.36
CA LYS A 257 -13.57 15.48 14.78
C LYS A 257 -14.80 14.58 14.68
N PRO A 258 -14.81 13.54 13.82
CA PRO A 258 -15.96 12.66 13.68
C PRO A 258 -16.36 11.96 14.99
N GLY A 259 -15.40 11.72 15.88
CA GLY A 259 -15.64 11.09 17.18
C GLY A 259 -16.16 12.00 18.29
N ASP A 260 -16.29 13.30 18.05
CA ASP A 260 -16.82 14.22 19.06
C ASP A 260 -18.31 13.97 19.32
N PRO A 261 -18.78 14.10 20.58
CA PRO A 261 -20.16 13.83 20.92
C PRO A 261 -21.13 14.85 20.27
N GLY A 262 -22.29 14.32 19.90
CA GLY A 262 -23.44 15.06 19.42
C GLY A 262 -24.13 15.96 20.46
N PRO A 263 -25.20 16.68 20.07
CA PRO A 263 -25.77 16.70 18.71
C PRO A 263 -24.89 17.50 17.73
N GLY A 264 -24.84 17.12 16.45
CA GLY A 264 -24.22 17.91 15.39
C GLY A 264 -22.69 17.88 15.33
N VAL A 265 -22.15 18.69 14.42
CA VAL A 265 -20.71 18.75 14.09
C VAL A 265 -20.07 19.96 14.72
N LEU A 266 -19.12 19.75 15.63
CA LEU A 266 -18.36 20.84 16.23
C LEU A 266 -17.24 21.32 15.28
N VAL A 267 -17.24 22.62 14.97
CA VAL A 267 -16.15 23.26 14.21
C VAL A 267 -14.93 23.39 15.12
N SER A 268 -13.95 22.52 14.89
CA SER A 268 -12.73 22.42 15.70
C SER A 268 -11.50 23.02 15.02
N PHE A 269 -11.61 23.42 13.75
CA PHE A 269 -10.53 24.07 13.01
C PHE A 269 -11.10 24.94 11.89
N LEU A 270 -10.46 26.09 11.68
CA LEU A 270 -10.66 26.97 10.53
C LEU A 270 -9.27 27.36 9.96
N PRO A 271 -9.12 27.46 8.62
CA PRO A 271 -7.90 27.96 7.99
C PRO A 271 -7.44 29.34 8.52
N GLU A 272 -6.14 29.62 8.52
CA GLU A 272 -5.57 30.88 9.04
C GLU A 272 -6.13 32.16 8.38
N LYS A 273 -6.56 32.06 7.11
CA LYS A 273 -7.17 33.16 6.33
C LYS A 273 -8.64 32.89 6.01
N TYR A 274 -9.34 32.23 6.91
CA TYR A 274 -10.73 31.86 6.72
C TYR A 274 -11.63 33.10 6.62
N SER A 275 -12.38 33.20 5.52
CA SER A 275 -13.33 34.27 5.24
C SER A 275 -14.78 33.78 5.13
N GLY A 276 -15.04 32.52 5.50
CA GLY A 276 -16.38 31.93 5.46
C GLY A 276 -17.26 32.33 6.65
N SER A 277 -18.47 31.77 6.69
CA SER A 277 -19.51 32.16 7.66
C SER A 277 -19.41 31.49 9.03
N LEU A 278 -18.58 30.44 9.16
CA LEU A 278 -18.38 29.70 10.42
C LEU A 278 -17.42 30.43 11.36
N LYS A 279 -17.53 30.13 12.65
CA LYS A 279 -16.59 30.53 13.69
C LYS A 279 -16.12 29.31 14.45
N MET A 280 -14.93 29.40 15.05
CA MET A 280 -14.45 28.37 15.97
C MET A 280 -15.46 28.14 17.09
N GLY A 281 -15.81 26.87 17.34
CA GLY A 281 -16.81 26.49 18.34
C GLY A 281 -18.26 26.52 17.87
N ASP A 282 -18.54 26.96 16.63
CA ASP A 282 -19.85 26.76 16.01
C ASP A 282 -20.19 25.27 15.92
N ARG A 283 -21.48 24.93 16.01
CA ARG A 283 -21.96 23.56 15.89
C ARG A 283 -23.00 23.45 14.79
N ILE A 284 -22.72 22.66 13.76
CA ILE A 284 -23.66 22.40 12.66
C ILE A 284 -24.64 21.32 13.13
N VAL A 285 -25.88 21.69 13.41
CA VAL A 285 -26.87 20.82 14.06
C VAL A 285 -27.89 20.23 13.09
N GLU A 286 -28.08 20.84 11.91
CA GLU A 286 -28.98 20.34 10.87
C GLU A 286 -28.39 20.56 9.48
N LEU A 287 -28.71 19.64 8.56
CA LEU A 287 -28.44 19.74 7.12
C LEU A 287 -29.75 19.45 6.37
N ASP A 288 -30.19 20.40 5.55
CA ASP A 288 -31.45 20.35 4.78
C ASP A 288 -32.68 20.05 5.66
N GLY A 289 -32.70 20.63 6.86
CA GLY A 289 -33.77 20.44 7.85
C GLY A 289 -33.75 19.07 8.54
N ARG A 290 -32.73 18.25 8.30
CA ARG A 290 -32.52 16.98 9.01
C ARG A 290 -31.52 17.20 10.15
N PRO A 291 -31.84 16.81 11.39
CA PRO A 291 -30.89 16.82 12.49
C PRO A 291 -29.65 15.99 12.14
N ILE A 292 -28.51 16.48 12.60
CA ILE A 292 -27.26 15.75 12.59
C ILE A 292 -27.03 15.26 14.01
N ASP A 293 -26.96 13.95 14.19
CA ASP A 293 -26.72 13.29 15.47
C ASP A 293 -25.30 13.56 15.94
N ASP A 294 -24.29 13.38 15.09
CA ASP A 294 -22.89 13.60 15.44
C ASP A 294 -21.99 13.81 14.19
N GLY A 295 -20.69 13.98 14.44
CA GLY A 295 -19.70 14.12 13.38
C GLY A 295 -19.58 12.91 12.45
N ARG A 296 -19.88 11.69 12.91
CA ARG A 296 -19.83 10.47 12.07
C ARG A 296 -20.97 10.45 11.09
N GLN A 297 -22.19 10.73 11.56
CA GLN A 297 -23.37 10.77 10.69
C GLN A 297 -23.21 11.84 9.60
N PHE A 298 -22.64 13.00 9.94
CA PHE A 298 -22.33 14.02 8.96
C PHE A 298 -21.31 13.53 7.91
N ALA A 299 -20.20 12.92 8.35
CA ALA A 299 -19.19 12.36 7.46
C ALA A 299 -19.78 11.31 6.50
N ASP A 300 -20.62 10.41 7.02
CA ASP A 300 -21.32 9.40 6.24
C ASP A 300 -22.27 10.00 5.21
N THR A 301 -22.98 11.06 5.59
CA THR A 301 -23.91 11.76 4.70
C THR A 301 -23.17 12.42 3.55
N MET A 302 -22.06 13.10 3.85
CA MET A 302 -21.19 13.69 2.83
C MET A 302 -20.61 12.60 1.91
N ALA A 303 -20.06 11.52 2.46
CA ALA A 303 -19.46 10.43 1.68
C ALA A 303 -20.42 9.74 0.70
N LYS A 304 -21.73 9.75 1.00
CA LYS A 304 -22.80 9.19 0.15
C LYS A 304 -23.37 10.17 -0.88
N THR A 305 -23.07 11.47 -0.76
CA THR A 305 -23.62 12.50 -1.67
C THR A 305 -22.82 12.52 -2.97
N VAL A 306 -23.47 12.29 -4.12
CA VAL A 306 -22.79 12.10 -5.43
C VAL A 306 -23.06 13.21 -6.45
N GLU A 307 -23.70 14.30 -6.03
CA GLU A 307 -24.00 15.44 -6.90
C GLU A 307 -23.75 16.77 -6.19
N ASP A 308 -23.40 17.79 -6.97
CA ASP A 308 -23.37 19.19 -6.53
C ASP A 308 -24.81 19.68 -6.37
N ARG A 309 -25.15 20.19 -5.19
CA ARG A 309 -26.51 20.71 -4.95
C ARG A 309 -26.52 21.82 -3.91
N HIS A 310 -27.56 22.66 -3.96
CA HIS A 310 -27.82 23.59 -2.87
C HIS A 310 -28.11 22.84 -1.58
N ALA A 311 -27.63 23.39 -0.47
CA ALA A 311 -27.87 22.85 0.85
C ALA A 311 -28.07 23.98 1.84
N VAL A 312 -28.81 23.69 2.90
CA VAL A 312 -29.01 24.65 3.99
C VAL A 312 -28.59 24.01 5.30
N VAL A 313 -27.74 24.70 6.04
CA VAL A 313 -27.30 24.24 7.36
C VAL A 313 -27.81 25.14 8.46
N MET A 314 -28.17 24.54 9.59
CA MET A 314 -28.43 25.25 10.83
C MET A 314 -27.20 25.17 11.72
N VAL A 315 -26.65 26.33 12.07
CA VAL A 315 -25.49 26.48 12.93
C VAL A 315 -25.92 27.02 14.28
N GLN A 316 -25.57 26.31 15.33
CA GLN A 316 -25.70 26.79 16.70
C GLN A 316 -24.44 27.55 17.11
N ARG A 317 -24.62 28.81 17.51
CA ARG A 317 -23.58 29.69 18.01
C ARG A 317 -23.98 30.22 19.38
N GLY A 318 -23.47 29.59 20.44
CA GLY A 318 -23.95 29.84 21.80
C GLY A 318 -25.44 29.50 21.92
N LYS A 319 -26.27 30.51 22.18
CA LYS A 319 -27.74 30.37 22.28
C LYS A 319 -28.46 30.59 20.95
N ASP A 320 -27.77 31.12 19.94
CA ASP A 320 -28.38 31.48 18.68
C ASP A 320 -28.38 30.31 17.70
N LYS A 321 -29.43 30.20 16.89
CA LYS A 321 -29.50 29.31 15.72
C LYS A 321 -29.49 30.15 14.45
N ILE A 322 -28.46 29.96 13.65
CA ILE A 322 -28.20 30.71 12.43
C ILE A 322 -28.44 29.79 11.23
N ARG A 323 -29.28 30.20 10.29
CA ARG A 323 -29.47 29.52 9.01
C ARG A 323 -28.42 30.00 8.03
N LEU A 324 -27.64 29.10 7.45
CA LEU A 324 -26.69 29.42 6.38
C LEU A 324 -27.07 28.67 5.11
N GLU A 325 -27.23 29.42 4.02
CA GLU A 325 -27.37 28.84 2.69
C GLU A 325 -25.98 28.55 2.13
N THR A 326 -25.80 27.36 1.59
CA THR A 326 -24.53 26.87 1.07
C THR A 326 -24.79 25.89 -0.09
N ARG A 327 -23.74 25.18 -0.50
CA ARG A 327 -23.80 24.11 -1.48
C ARG A 327 -23.05 22.92 -0.91
N ILE A 328 -23.51 21.73 -1.23
CA ILE A 328 -22.64 20.56 -1.20
C ILE A 328 -21.90 20.56 -2.54
N VAL A 329 -20.57 20.57 -2.46
CA VAL A 329 -19.67 20.57 -3.61
C VAL A 329 -18.87 19.28 -3.62
N LEU A 330 -18.69 18.71 -4.81
CA LEU A 330 -17.80 17.60 -5.06
C LEU A 330 -16.44 18.12 -5.50
N PRO A 331 -15.35 17.57 -4.98
CA PRO A 331 -14.03 17.88 -5.50
C PRO A 331 -13.99 17.44 -6.97
N ARG A 332 -13.56 18.35 -7.85
CA ARG A 332 -13.22 17.98 -9.22
C ARG A 332 -12.06 17.00 -9.17
N ARG A 333 -12.33 15.75 -9.54
CA ARG A 333 -11.30 14.72 -9.72
C ARG A 333 -11.07 14.57 -11.20
N ASP A 334 -9.93 15.06 -11.68
CA ASP A 334 -9.51 14.76 -13.04
C ASP A 334 -9.38 13.24 -13.21
N ALA A 335 -9.66 12.74 -14.40
CA ALA A 335 -9.50 11.33 -14.71
C ALA A 335 -8.03 10.96 -14.55
N VAL A 336 -7.69 10.37 -13.39
CA VAL A 336 -6.33 9.93 -13.10
C VAL A 336 -6.00 8.78 -14.04
N ILE A 337 -5.07 9.03 -14.95
CA ILE A 337 -4.53 8.00 -15.83
C ILE A 337 -3.52 7.20 -15.02
N THR A 338 -3.68 5.89 -15.01
CA THR A 338 -2.82 4.97 -14.29
C THR A 338 -2.04 4.09 -15.26
N ALA A 339 -0.80 3.80 -14.90
CA ALA A 339 0.00 2.72 -15.45
C ALA A 339 -0.18 1.50 -14.56
N ARG A 340 -0.42 0.33 -15.16
CA ARG A 340 -0.52 -0.95 -14.43
C ARG A 340 0.32 -2.00 -15.13
N VAL A 341 1.00 -2.82 -14.34
CA VAL A 341 1.75 -3.99 -14.81
C VAL A 341 1.36 -5.19 -13.96
N GLU A 342 1.04 -6.29 -14.62
CA GLU A 342 0.87 -7.61 -14.03
C GLU A 342 1.90 -8.52 -14.68
N ALA A 343 2.70 -9.21 -13.87
CA ALA A 343 3.76 -10.05 -14.40
C ALA A 343 3.99 -11.29 -13.56
N GLN A 344 4.40 -12.37 -14.22
CA GLN A 344 4.66 -13.64 -13.57
C GLN A 344 5.85 -14.37 -14.18
N TYR A 345 6.54 -15.15 -13.35
CA TYR A 345 7.51 -16.15 -13.75
C TYR A 345 6.88 -17.54 -13.59
N LEU A 346 6.93 -18.34 -14.65
CA LEU A 346 6.44 -19.71 -14.71
C LEU A 346 7.64 -20.68 -14.74
N PRO A 347 8.03 -21.28 -13.60
CA PRO A 347 9.24 -22.11 -13.53
C PRO A 347 9.18 -23.35 -14.42
N ALA A 348 7.99 -23.91 -14.62
CA ALA A 348 7.78 -25.12 -15.42
C ALA A 348 8.11 -24.91 -16.90
N ASP A 349 7.76 -23.73 -17.42
CA ASP A 349 7.92 -23.38 -18.84
C ASP A 349 9.18 -22.54 -19.09
N LYS A 350 9.83 -22.06 -18.02
CA LYS A 350 10.88 -21.03 -18.05
C LYS A 350 10.42 -19.80 -18.82
N GLU A 351 9.29 -19.25 -18.42
CA GLU A 351 8.69 -18.09 -19.07
C GLU A 351 8.48 -16.95 -18.08
N ILE A 352 8.81 -15.73 -18.51
CA ILE A 352 8.40 -14.49 -17.86
C ILE A 352 7.32 -13.88 -18.73
N GLN A 353 6.14 -13.66 -18.16
CA GLN A 353 5.00 -13.08 -18.85
C GLN A 353 4.68 -11.74 -18.20
N ILE A 354 4.62 -10.69 -19.01
CA ILE A 354 4.32 -9.33 -18.59
C ILE A 354 3.10 -8.85 -19.39
N VAL A 355 2.09 -8.35 -18.69
CA VAL A 355 0.96 -7.63 -19.27
C VAL A 355 0.98 -6.22 -18.68
N SER A 356 0.83 -5.22 -19.53
CA SER A 356 0.92 -3.83 -19.12
C SER A 356 -0.12 -2.94 -19.79
N ARG A 357 -0.42 -1.83 -19.13
CA ARG A 357 -1.29 -0.76 -19.62
C ARG A 357 -0.59 0.58 -19.44
N THR A 358 -0.63 1.42 -20.48
CA THR A 358 -0.12 2.80 -20.43
C THR A 358 1.41 2.88 -20.18
N ILE A 359 2.14 1.83 -20.53
CA ILE A 359 3.60 1.72 -20.34
C ILE A 359 4.24 1.48 -21.71
N GLN A 360 5.17 2.37 -22.09
CA GLN A 360 5.98 2.23 -23.31
C GLN A 360 7.40 1.76 -23.04
N GLU A 361 7.89 1.98 -21.82
CA GLU A 361 9.21 1.54 -21.41
C GLU A 361 9.18 1.06 -19.96
N MET A 362 9.85 -0.06 -19.71
CA MET A 362 10.11 -0.55 -18.35
C MET A 362 11.47 -1.21 -18.25
N ARG A 363 12.03 -1.23 -17.04
CA ARG A 363 13.19 -2.04 -16.68
C ARG A 363 12.73 -3.32 -16.00
N VAL A 364 13.34 -4.44 -16.36
CA VAL A 364 13.07 -5.76 -15.79
C VAL A 364 14.38 -6.33 -15.25
N THR A 365 14.40 -6.67 -13.97
CA THR A 365 15.55 -7.30 -13.31
C THR A 365 15.34 -8.80 -13.23
N VAL A 366 16.16 -9.57 -13.94
CA VAL A 366 16.07 -11.03 -14.01
C VAL A 366 17.09 -11.64 -13.05
N PRO A 367 16.65 -12.38 -12.01
CA PRO A 367 17.57 -13.02 -11.06
C PRO A 367 18.28 -14.22 -11.71
N PRO A 368 19.43 -14.67 -11.15
CA PRO A 368 20.24 -15.76 -11.72
C PRO A 368 19.47 -17.04 -12.04
N HIS A 369 18.52 -17.42 -11.18
CA HIS A 369 17.75 -18.65 -11.33
C HIS A 369 16.64 -18.57 -12.41
N TRP A 370 16.40 -17.39 -12.99
CA TRP A 370 15.49 -17.18 -14.13
C TRP A 370 16.24 -17.03 -15.46
N ALA A 371 17.57 -17.17 -15.47
CA ALA A 371 18.33 -17.17 -16.71
C ALA A 371 17.80 -18.22 -17.70
N ASP A 372 17.99 -17.96 -19.00
CA ASP A 372 17.45 -18.75 -20.12
C ASP A 372 15.93 -18.73 -20.29
N SER A 373 15.20 -17.91 -19.52
CA SER A 373 13.76 -17.80 -19.68
C SER A 373 13.37 -17.06 -20.96
N LYS A 374 12.23 -17.43 -21.54
CA LYS A 374 11.57 -16.65 -22.59
C LYS A 374 10.83 -15.48 -21.94
N LEU A 375 10.89 -14.31 -22.57
CA LEU A 375 10.20 -13.13 -22.11
C LEU A 375 9.06 -12.79 -23.06
N TYR A 376 7.87 -12.56 -22.51
CA TYR A 376 6.70 -12.13 -23.25
C TYR A 376 6.19 -10.82 -22.67
N TRP A 377 5.87 -9.87 -23.54
CA TRP A 377 5.22 -8.63 -23.15
C TRP A 377 3.96 -8.41 -23.99
N ASN A 378 2.80 -8.30 -23.31
CA ASN A 378 1.48 -8.19 -23.93
C ASN A 378 1.19 -9.31 -24.94
N GLY A 379 1.71 -10.52 -24.64
CA GLY A 379 1.55 -11.72 -25.48
C GLY A 379 2.54 -11.82 -26.65
N LEU A 380 3.38 -10.81 -26.89
CA LEU A 380 4.42 -10.83 -27.90
C LEU A 380 5.73 -11.35 -27.32
N ALA A 381 6.35 -12.31 -28.00
CA ALA A 381 7.65 -12.84 -27.61
C ALA A 381 8.75 -11.78 -27.82
N MET A 382 9.62 -11.64 -26.84
CA MET A 382 10.84 -10.84 -26.90
C MET A 382 12.05 -11.76 -27.10
N GLU A 383 13.23 -11.17 -27.29
CA GLU A 383 14.48 -11.92 -27.37
C GLU A 383 14.72 -12.77 -26.11
N LYS A 384 15.35 -13.93 -26.28
CA LYS A 384 15.62 -14.87 -25.19
C LYS A 384 16.57 -14.22 -24.18
N ILE A 385 16.29 -14.39 -22.88
CA ILE A 385 17.16 -13.87 -21.82
C ILE A 385 18.36 -14.81 -21.64
N GLU A 386 19.49 -14.48 -22.26
CA GLU A 386 20.71 -15.32 -22.19
C GLU A 386 21.46 -15.23 -20.86
N SER A 387 21.28 -14.15 -20.11
CA SER A 387 22.01 -13.88 -18.87
C SER A 387 21.16 -13.12 -17.86
N PRO A 388 21.34 -13.34 -16.55
CA PRO A 388 20.66 -12.53 -15.53
C PRO A 388 21.11 -11.08 -15.58
N GLY A 389 20.32 -10.21 -14.94
CA GLY A 389 20.60 -8.78 -14.85
C GLY A 389 19.41 -7.93 -15.28
N CYS A 390 19.70 -6.65 -15.55
CA CYS A 390 18.68 -5.66 -15.88
C CYS A 390 18.53 -5.56 -17.42
N LEU A 391 17.27 -5.57 -17.87
CA LEU A 391 16.85 -5.34 -19.25
C LEU A 391 15.96 -4.10 -19.31
N VAL A 392 16.13 -3.26 -20.32
CA VAL A 392 15.19 -2.22 -20.71
C VAL A 392 14.33 -2.77 -21.84
N LEU A 393 13.02 -2.77 -21.64
CA LEU A 393 12.03 -3.15 -22.63
C LEU A 393 11.38 -1.88 -23.17
N THR A 394 11.32 -1.72 -24.50
CA THR A 394 10.64 -0.61 -25.17
C THR A 394 9.63 -1.10 -26.20
N VAL A 395 8.54 -0.32 -26.36
CA VAL A 395 7.62 -0.39 -27.50
C VAL A 395 7.91 0.81 -28.40
N GLU A 396 8.39 0.56 -29.61
CA GLU A 396 8.56 1.59 -30.64
C GLU A 396 7.83 1.19 -31.91
N LYS A 397 6.79 1.94 -32.29
CA LYS A 397 5.98 1.67 -33.51
C LYS A 397 5.51 0.20 -33.59
N GLU A 398 4.98 -0.32 -32.48
CA GLU A 398 4.49 -1.70 -32.34
C GLU A 398 5.59 -2.79 -32.38
N LEU A 399 6.87 -2.40 -32.46
CA LEU A 399 8.00 -3.32 -32.31
C LEU A 399 8.50 -3.34 -30.86
N LEU A 400 8.77 -4.53 -30.37
CA LEU A 400 9.32 -4.77 -29.06
C LEU A 400 10.84 -4.90 -29.12
N HIS A 401 11.54 -4.14 -28.29
CA HIS A 401 12.99 -4.25 -28.12
C HIS A 401 13.34 -4.56 -26.68
N ALA A 402 14.36 -5.40 -26.49
CA ALA A 402 14.96 -5.69 -25.19
C ALA A 402 16.47 -5.43 -25.29
N VAL A 403 16.99 -4.55 -24.43
CA VAL A 403 18.44 -4.26 -24.36
C VAL A 403 18.93 -4.34 -22.93
N LYS A 404 20.21 -4.67 -22.71
CA LYS A 404 20.80 -4.62 -21.36
C LYS A 404 20.76 -3.19 -20.82
N CYS A 405 20.47 -3.04 -19.53
CA CYS A 405 20.50 -1.74 -18.88
C CYS A 405 21.93 -1.14 -18.94
N PRO A 406 22.03 0.19 -19.08
CA PRO A 406 23.32 0.90 -19.10
C PRO A 406 24.06 0.83 -17.76
#